data_AF-A0A3M1X4D2-F1
#
_entry.id   AF-A0A3M1X4D2-F1
#
_cell.length_a   1.000
_cell.length_b   1.000
_cell.length_c   1.000
_cell.angle_alpha   90.00
_cell.angle_beta   90.00
_cell.angle_gamma   90.00
#
_symmetry.space_group_name_H-M   'P 1'
#
loop_
_entity.id
_entity.type
_entity.pdbx_description
1 polymer ?
#
loop_
_entity_poly.entity_id
_entity_poly.type
_entity_poly.pdbx_seq_one_letter_code
_entity_poly.pdbx_strand_id
1 'polypeptide(L)' 'MKTVTVYRVDYVNRRKVPIGTVVERRTKERGDNALGLLRLARKLYARNLEDALHIAIDWDQARSG' A
#
# COMPACT_ATOMS: atom_id res chain seq x y z
N MET A 1 -10.52 2.32 -12.21
CA MET A 1 -10.34 1.91 -10.80
C MET A 1 -9.22 0.91 -10.75
N LYS A 2 -8.25 1.10 -9.85
CA LYS A 2 -7.05 0.25 -9.80
C LYS A 2 -6.93 -0.38 -8.44
N THR A 3 -6.68 -1.69 -8.41
CA THR A 3 -6.45 -2.42 -7.17
C THR A 3 -4.95 -2.54 -6.96
N VAL A 4 -4.48 -2.15 -5.78
CA VAL A 4 -3.08 -2.22 -5.38
C VAL A 4 -2.94 -3.18 -4.21
N THR A 5 -2.01 -4.11 -4.34
CA THR A 5 -1.73 -5.10 -3.31
C THR A 5 -0.98 -4.46 -2.14
N VAL A 6 -1.40 -4.80 -0.93
CA VAL A 6 -0.79 -4.38 0.34
C VAL A 6 0.01 -5.55 0.90
N TYR A 7 1.22 -5.25 1.33
CA TYR A 7 2.14 -6.21 1.95
C TYR A 7 2.52 -5.77 3.35
N ARG A 8 2.73 -6.74 4.24
CA ARG A 8 3.55 -6.58 5.43
C ARG A 8 4.97 -7.02 5.12
N VAL A 9 5.93 -6.14 5.35
CA VAL A 9 7.35 -6.37 5.11
C VAL A 9 7.98 -6.89 6.39
N ASP A 10 8.43 -8.13 6.32
CA ASP A 10 9.30 -8.73 7.32
C ASP A 10 10.75 -8.44 6.91
N TYR A 11 11.34 -7.41 7.53
CA TYR A 11 12.72 -7.00 7.24
C TYR A 11 13.75 -7.98 7.79
N VAL A 12 13.41 -8.74 8.85
CA VAL A 12 14.30 -9.75 9.44
C VAL A 12 14.50 -10.88 8.46
N ASN A 13 13.39 -11.39 7.89
CA ASN A 13 13.42 -12.49 6.94
C ASN A 13 13.51 -12.04 5.47
N ARG A 14 13.53 -10.72 5.22
CA ARG A 14 13.52 -10.10 3.88
C ARG A 14 12.36 -10.57 2.99
N ARG A 15 11.16 -10.72 3.59
CA ARG A 15 9.96 -11.21 2.88
C ARG A 15 8.86 -10.15 2.84
N LYS A 16 8.11 -10.13 1.74
CA LYS A 16 6.84 -9.40 1.63
C LYS A 16 5.71 -10.40 1.74
N VAL A 17 4.86 -10.26 2.76
CA VAL A 17 3.69 -11.10 2.95
C VAL A 17 2.46 -10.33 2.49
N PRO A 18 1.68 -10.81 1.51
CA PRO A 18 0.46 -10.13 1.10
C PRO A 18 -0.57 -10.19 2.23
N ILE A 19 -1.15 -9.05 2.56
CA ILE A 19 -2.12 -8.93 3.66
C ILE A 19 -3.47 -8.36 3.22
N GLY A 20 -3.57 -7.86 1.98
CA GLY A 20 -4.82 -7.35 1.44
C GLY A 20 -4.61 -6.47 0.21
N THR A 21 -5.62 -5.66 -0.10
CA THR A 21 -5.63 -4.77 -1.26
C THR A 21 -6.32 -3.45 -0.93
N VAL A 22 -5.86 -2.36 -1.54
CA VAL A 22 -6.56 -1.06 -1.54
C VAL A 22 -6.95 -0.68 -2.96
N VAL A 23 -8.10 -0.02 -3.12
CA VAL A 23 -8.62 0.38 -4.43
C VAL A 23 -8.51 1.88 -4.60
N GLU A 24 -7.84 2.30 -5.67
CA GLU A 24 -7.92 3.66 -6.17
C GLU A 24 -9.25 3.87 -6.88
N ARG A 25 -10.09 4.73 -6.29
CA ARG A 25 -11.44 5.00 -6.77
C ARG A 25 -11.50 6.20 -7.71
N ARG A 26 -10.45 7.03 -7.77
CA ARG A 26 -10.42 8.24 -8.59
C ARG A 26 -10.07 7.89 -10.04
N THR A 27 -10.69 8.62 -10.97
CA THR A 27 -10.55 8.47 -12.42
C THR A 27 -9.48 9.36 -13.04
N LYS A 28 -8.84 10.23 -12.24
CA LYS A 28 -7.85 11.21 -12.73
C LYS A 28 -6.55 11.11 -11.93
N GLU A 29 -5.45 10.85 -12.61
CA GLU A 29 -4.10 10.88 -12.03
C GLU A 29 -3.81 12.29 -11.47
N ARG A 30 -3.58 12.39 -10.17
CA ARG A 30 -2.69 13.41 -9.61
C ARG A 30 -1.47 12.65 -9.11
N GLY A 31 -0.27 13.17 -9.40
CA GLY A 31 1.02 12.49 -9.18
C GLY A 31 1.32 11.95 -7.77
N ASP A 32 0.44 12.15 -6.79
CA ASP A 32 0.52 11.66 -5.41
C ASP A 32 -0.40 10.46 -5.08
N ASN A 33 -0.99 9.80 -6.09
CA ASN A 33 -1.93 8.70 -5.88
C ASN A 33 -1.37 7.59 -4.99
N ALA A 34 -0.11 7.22 -5.20
CA ALA A 34 0.55 6.15 -4.45
C ALA A 34 0.77 6.50 -2.96
N LEU A 35 1.07 7.75 -2.63
CA LEU A 35 1.17 8.20 -1.23
C LEU A 35 -0.20 8.16 -0.53
N GLY A 36 -1.26 8.53 -1.24
CA GLY A 36 -2.63 8.41 -0.75
C GLY A 36 -3.02 6.96 -0.47
N LEU A 37 -2.70 6.06 -1.39
CA LEU A 37 -2.95 4.61 -1.25
C LEU A 37 -2.13 3.99 -0.11
N LEU A 38 -0.87 4.41 0.06
CA LEU A 38 -0.04 3.96 1.18
C LEU A 38 -0.60 4.42 2.52
N ARG A 39 -1.04 5.69 2.62
CA ARG A 39 -1.70 6.21 3.82
C ARG A 39 -2.98 5.44 4.14
N LEU A 40 -3.78 5.12 3.12
CA LEU A 40 -4.99 4.32 3.27
C LEU A 40 -4.66 2.89 3.74
N ALA A 41 -3.69 2.24 3.12
CA ALA A 41 -3.25 0.90 3.49
C ALA A 41 -2.76 0.84 4.95
N ARG A 42 -1.95 1.81 5.38
CA ARG A 42 -1.50 1.92 6.78
C ARG A 42 -2.68 2.12 7.74
N LYS A 43 -3.65 2.96 7.39
CA LYS A 43 -4.84 3.17 8.21
C LYS A 43 -5.69 1.90 8.37
N LEU A 44 -5.78 1.07 7.34
CA LEU A 44 -6.63 -0.13 7.34
C LEU A 44 -5.95 -1.36 7.95
N TYR A 45 -4.65 -1.53 7.74
CA TYR A 45 -3.95 -2.78 8.05
C TYR A 45 -2.92 -2.68 9.17
N ALA A 46 -2.48 -1.48 9.56
CA ALA A 46 -1.54 -1.33 10.66
C ALA A 46 -2.24 -1.51 12.00
N ARG A 47 -1.62 -2.28 12.89
CA ARG A 47 -2.10 -2.48 14.26
C ARG A 47 -1.67 -1.35 15.20
N ASN A 48 -0.55 -0.70 14.90
CA ASN A 48 0.02 0.42 15.65
C ASN A 48 0.98 1.21 14.73
N LEU A 49 1.63 2.24 15.29
CA LEU A 49 2.53 3.12 14.53
C LEU A 49 3.77 2.38 13.99
N GLU A 50 4.34 1.47 14.79
CA GLU A 50 5.50 0.68 14.38
C GLU A 50 5.14 -0.26 13.22
N ASP A 51 4.06 -1.03 13.36
CA ASP A 51 3.54 -1.93 12.32
C ASP A 51 3.24 -1.19 11.01
N ALA A 52 2.83 0.08 11.07
CA ALA A 52 2.62 0.91 9.88
C ALA A 52 3.90 1.12 9.05
N LEU A 53 5.08 1.12 9.66
CA LEU A 53 6.37 1.20 8.98
C LEU A 53 6.67 -0.08 8.18
N HIS A 54 6.09 -1.21 8.60
CA HIS A 54 6.17 -2.48 7.89
C HIS A 54 5.11 -2.62 6.79
N ILE A 55 4.17 -1.69 6.64
CA ILE A 55 3.18 -1.73 5.56
C ILE A 55 3.74 -1.06 4.30
N ALA A 56 3.71 -1.81 3.21
CA ALA A 56 4.06 -1.36 1.87
C ALA A 56 2.94 -1.67 0.87
N ILE A 57 2.92 -0.92 -0.22
CA ILE A 57 2.05 -1.19 -1.37
C ILE A 57 2.91 -1.55 -2.58
N ASP A 58 2.31 -2.23 -3.56
CA ASP A 58 2.94 -2.44 -4.86
C ASP A 58 3.03 -1.10 -5.62
N TRP A 59 4.25 -0.58 -5.81
CA TRP A 59 4.46 0.72 -6.45
C TRP A 59 4.27 0.69 -7.95
N ASP A 60 4.53 -0.43 -8.61
CA ASP A 60 4.34 -0.57 -10.04
C ASP A 60 2.85 -0.60 -10.35
N GLN A 61 2.07 -1.30 -9.52
CA GLN A 61 0.61 -1.22 -9.54
C GLN A 61 0.13 0.18 -9.14
N ALA A 62 0.79 0.89 -8.24
CA ALA A 62 0.35 2.23 -7.85
C ALA A 62 0.68 3.34 -8.88
N ARG A 63 1.67 3.15 -9.77
CA ARG A 63 2.16 4.16 -10.73
C ARG A 63 1.66 4.04 -12.16
N SER A 64 1.31 2.84 -12.61
CA SER A 64 0.98 2.62 -14.01
C SER A 64 -0.46 3.04 -14.38
N GLY A 65 -0.90 4.24 -14.01
CA GLY A 65 -2.21 4.78 -14.44
C GLY A 65 -2.79 5.80 -13.51
#